data_AF-A0A7R9QYT4-F1
#
_entry.id   AF-A0A7R9QYT4-F1
#
_cell.length_a   1.000
_cell.length_b   1.000
_cell.length_c   1.000
_cell.angle_alpha   90.00
_cell.angle_beta   90.00
_cell.angle_gamma   90.00
#
_symmetry.space_group_name_H-M   'P 1'
#
loop_
_entity.id
_entity.type
_entity.pdbx_description
1 polymer ?
#
loop_
_entity_poly.entity_id
_entity_poly.type
_entity_poly.pdbx_seq_one_letter_code
_entity_poly.pdbx_strand_id
1 'polypeptide(L)'
;GNELMQGFKMNGRVVDPNKQSIIVELLLMKKQQSRQQQRIENIRRLVETAEKYRKRKISVQLVKDLLFTTTPEMADALIQQVPEDDQYDSMKASSGICAIL
;
A
#
# COMPACT_ATOMS: atom_id res chain seq x y z
N GLY A 1 8.01 -5.32 -42.62
CA GLY A 1 9.05 -4.77 -41.73
C GLY A 1 8.36 -4.06 -40.58
N ASN A 2 8.83 -4.25 -39.34
CA ASN A 2 8.18 -3.78 -38.12
C ASN A 2 8.15 -2.23 -38.04
N GLU A 3 7.01 -1.62 -38.39
CA GLU A 3 6.80 -0.16 -38.33
C GLU A 3 6.88 0.40 -36.90
N LEU A 4 6.78 -0.46 -35.87
CA LEU A 4 6.97 -0.10 -34.47
C LEU A 4 8.41 0.33 -34.11
N MET A 5 9.40 -0.02 -34.93
CA MET A 5 10.82 0.31 -34.71
C MET A 5 11.23 1.64 -35.34
N GLN A 6 10.39 2.22 -36.20
CA GLN A 6 10.59 3.55 -36.77
C GLN A 6 9.71 4.53 -36.00
N GLY A 7 10.27 5.14 -34.96
CA GLY A 7 9.62 6.10 -34.05
C GLY A 7 8.31 6.73 -34.53
N PHE A 8 7.22 6.49 -33.80
CA PHE A 8 5.93 7.09 -34.11
C PHE A 8 6.00 8.62 -33.96
N LYS A 9 5.38 9.34 -34.90
CA LYS A 9 5.28 10.80 -34.81
C LYS A 9 4.19 11.15 -33.81
N MET A 10 4.56 11.80 -32.71
CA MET A 10 3.62 12.34 -31.73
C MET A 10 3.78 13.86 -31.70
N ASN A 11 2.69 14.61 -31.94
CA ASN A 11 2.69 16.08 -32.01
C ASN A 11 3.77 16.66 -32.95
N GLY A 12 3.98 16.05 -34.12
CA GLY A 12 4.95 16.50 -35.12
C GLY A 12 6.42 16.21 -34.79
N ARG A 13 6.73 15.55 -33.67
CA ARG A 13 8.09 15.16 -33.28
C ARG A 13 8.30 13.66 -33.50
N VAL A 14 9.46 13.29 -34.02
CA VAL A 14 9.89 11.88 -34.10
C VAL A 14 10.21 11.42 -32.68
N VAL A 15 9.42 10.49 -32.18
CA VAL A 15 9.58 9.95 -30.84
C VAL A 15 10.38 8.66 -30.93
N ASP A 16 11.57 8.65 -30.33
CA ASP A 16 12.40 7.45 -30.22
C ASP A 16 11.68 6.39 -29.36
N PRO A 17 11.35 5.22 -29.92
CA PRO A 17 10.66 4.15 -29.20
C PRO A 17 11.39 3.71 -27.92
N ASN A 18 12.74 3.71 -27.95
CA ASN A 18 13.55 3.32 -26.79
C ASN A 18 13.49 4.36 -25.68
N LYS A 19 13.41 5.65 -26.03
CA LYS A 19 13.23 6.71 -25.03
C LYS A 19 11.85 6.62 -24.39
N GLN A 20 10.81 6.31 -25.16
CA GLN A 20 9.47 6.12 -24.62
C GLN A 20 9.36 4.89 -23.74
N SER A 21 9.97 3.77 -24.11
CA SER A 21 9.95 2.57 -23.26
C SER A 21 10.58 2.85 -21.91
N ILE A 22 11.72 3.55 -21.86
CA ILE A 22 12.38 3.97 -20.62
C ILE A 22 11.49 4.93 -19.82
N ILE A 23 10.87 5.92 -20.46
CA ILE A 23 9.98 6.87 -19.77
C ILE A 23 8.80 6.12 -19.14
N VAL A 24 8.16 5.23 -19.89
CA VAL A 24 7.02 4.44 -19.39
C VAL A 24 7.46 3.54 -18.24
N GLU A 25 8.60 2.87 -18.35
CA GLU A 25 9.16 2.05 -17.28
C GLU A 25 9.39 2.87 -16.01
N LEU A 26 10.03 4.04 -16.11
CA LEU A 26 10.24 4.95 -14.98
C LEU A 26 8.92 5.43 -14.37
N LEU A 27 7.90 5.71 -15.17
CA LEU A 27 6.57 6.10 -14.69
C LEU A 27 5.89 4.96 -13.93
N LEU A 28 5.99 3.72 -14.43
CA LEU A 28 5.47 2.53 -13.76
C LEU A 28 6.20 2.26 -12.44
N MET A 29 7.53 2.38 -12.43
CA MET A 29 8.35 2.26 -11.22
C MET A 29 7.97 3.32 -10.18
N LYS A 30 7.85 4.58 -10.57
CA LYS A 30 7.44 5.67 -9.67
C LYS A 30 6.04 5.44 -9.10
N LYS A 31 5.10 4.93 -9.93
CA LYS A 31 3.76 4.56 -9.47
C LYS A 31 3.80 3.41 -8.47
N GLN A 32 4.63 2.40 -8.69
CA GLN A 32 4.83 1.29 -7.76
C GLN A 32 5.44 1.76 -6.44
N GLN A 33 6.46 2.63 -6.50
CA GLN A 33 7.08 3.24 -5.32
C GLN A 33 6.05 3.99 -4.48
N SER A 34 5.20 4.81 -5.09
CA SER A 34 4.12 5.53 -4.39
C SER A 34 3.15 4.58 -3.69
N ARG A 35 2.78 3.45 -4.32
CA ARG A 35 1.91 2.43 -3.70
C ARG A 35 2.59 1.75 -2.51
N GLN A 36 3.88 1.44 -2.61
CA GLN A 36 4.65 0.85 -1.51
C GLN A 36 4.76 1.83 -0.34
N GLN A 37 5.04 3.11 -0.62
CA GLN A 37 5.09 4.16 0.39
C GLN A 37 3.76 4.29 1.14
N GLN A 38 2.62 4.25 0.42
CA GLN A 38 1.29 4.30 1.05
C GLN A 38 1.06 3.13 2.02
N ARG A 39 1.50 1.91 1.67
CA ARG A 39 1.35 0.74 2.54
C ARG A 39 2.17 0.89 3.83
N ILE A 40 3.39 1.41 3.72
CA ILE A 40 4.25 1.68 4.89
C ILE A 40 3.60 2.74 5.79
N GLU A 41 3.08 3.81 5.18
CA GLU A 41 2.40 4.89 5.91
C GLU A 41 1.15 4.37 6.65
N ASN A 42 0.36 3.51 6.03
CA ASN A 42 -0.81 2.89 6.68
C ASN A 42 -0.38 2.09 7.92
N ILE A 43 0.69 1.28 7.82
CA ILE A 43 1.20 0.52 8.97
C ILE A 43 1.72 1.45 10.07
N ARG A 44 2.43 2.51 9.70
CA ARG A 44 2.92 3.51 10.66
C ARG A 44 1.77 4.11 11.47
N ARG A 45 0.68 4.51 10.80
CA ARG A 45 -0.52 5.03 11.46
C ARG A 45 -1.18 4.01 12.39
N LEU A 46 -1.18 2.73 12.00
CA LEU A 46 -1.67 1.66 12.86
C LEU A 46 -0.83 1.54 14.14
N VAL A 47 0.50 1.60 14.03
CA VAL A 47 1.40 1.57 15.20
C VAL A 47 1.17 2.77 16.10
N GLU A 48 1.12 3.99 15.55
CA GLU A 48 0.86 5.23 16.31
C GLU A 48 -0.50 5.16 17.02
N THR A 49 -1.53 4.63 16.35
CA THR A 49 -2.85 4.43 16.95
C THR A 49 -2.80 3.37 18.05
N ALA A 50 -2.14 2.25 17.84
CA ALA A 50 -2.00 1.20 18.83
C ALA A 50 -1.23 1.68 20.07
N GLU A 51 -0.17 2.48 19.90
CA GLU A 51 0.55 3.13 21.00
C GLU A 51 -0.34 4.11 21.78
N LYS A 52 -1.13 4.93 21.07
CA LYS A 52 -2.09 5.88 21.69
C LYS A 52 -3.07 5.15 22.60
N TYR A 53 -3.54 3.97 22.20
CA TYR A 53 -4.45 3.12 22.99
C TYR A 53 -3.72 2.10 23.89
N ARG A 54 -2.39 2.14 23.98
CA ARG A 54 -1.54 1.17 24.73
C ARG A 54 -1.78 -0.30 24.37
N LYS A 55 -2.22 -0.55 23.13
CA LYS A 55 -2.49 -1.87 22.58
C LYS A 55 -1.22 -2.52 22.07
N ARG A 56 -0.75 -3.56 22.76
CA ARG A 56 0.41 -4.37 22.32
C ARG A 56 0.03 -5.50 21.37
N LYS A 57 -1.25 -5.85 21.27
CA LYS A 57 -1.76 -6.97 20.48
C LYS A 57 -2.79 -6.48 19.47
N ILE A 58 -2.55 -6.81 18.21
CA ILE A 58 -3.46 -6.54 17.09
C ILE A 58 -3.71 -7.84 16.31
N SER A 59 -4.85 -7.95 15.62
CA SER A 59 -5.13 -9.15 14.83
C SER A 59 -4.25 -9.19 13.57
N VAL A 60 -3.74 -10.38 13.22
CA VAL A 60 -2.98 -10.57 11.97
C VAL A 60 -3.86 -10.27 10.74
N GLN A 61 -5.17 -10.52 10.82
CA GLN A 61 -6.10 -10.17 9.76
C GLN A 61 -6.12 -8.66 9.49
N LEU A 62 -6.19 -7.83 10.53
CA LEU A 62 -6.15 -6.37 10.39
C LEU A 62 -4.85 -5.91 9.73
N VAL A 63 -3.71 -6.49 10.12
CA VAL A 63 -2.41 -6.18 9.50
C VAL A 63 -2.38 -6.58 8.03
N LYS A 64 -2.91 -7.75 7.67
CA LYS A 64 -3.05 -8.18 6.27
C LYS A 64 -3.91 -7.20 5.49
N ASP A 65 -5.07 -6.85 6.02
CA ASP A 65 -6.00 -5.95 5.35
C ASP A 65 -5.38 -4.56 5.13
N LEU A 66 -4.64 -4.03 6.12
CA LEU A 66 -3.89 -2.78 5.99
C LEU A 66 -2.75 -2.87 4.95
N LEU A 67 -2.01 -3.99 4.92
CA LEU A 67 -0.91 -4.22 3.97
C LEU A 67 -1.38 -4.25 2.51
N PHE A 68 -2.57 -4.79 2.26
CA PHE A 68 -3.13 -4.90 0.92
C PHE A 68 -4.00 -3.71 0.52
N THR A 69 -4.40 -2.88 1.48
CA THR A 69 -5.16 -1.67 1.21
C THR A 69 -4.34 -0.65 0.42
N THR A 70 -4.92 -0.13 -0.66
CA THR A 70 -4.27 0.84 -1.55
C THR A 70 -4.82 2.26 -1.42
N THR A 71 -5.85 2.47 -0.61
CA THR A 71 -6.51 3.77 -0.41
C THR A 71 -6.42 4.20 1.05
N PRO A 72 -6.12 5.47 1.33
CA PRO A 72 -6.02 5.97 2.71
C PRO A 72 -7.34 5.89 3.46
N GLU A 73 -8.49 6.07 2.80
CA GLU A 73 -9.81 6.07 3.44
C GLU A 73 -10.18 4.69 4.00
N MET A 74 -9.84 3.62 3.26
CA MET A 74 -10.04 2.25 3.75
C MET A 74 -9.08 1.92 4.89
N ALA A 75 -7.85 2.45 4.86
CA ALA A 75 -6.90 2.28 5.93
C ALA A 75 -7.40 2.95 7.22
N ASP A 76 -7.94 4.17 7.12
CA ASP A 76 -8.52 4.88 8.26
C ASP A 76 -9.74 4.12 8.84
N ALA A 77 -10.61 3.57 8.00
CA ALA A 77 -11.74 2.74 8.44
C ALA A 77 -11.29 1.45 9.15
N LEU A 78 -10.20 0.82 8.71
CA LEU A 78 -9.62 -0.35 9.37
C LEU A 78 -8.94 0.02 10.70
N ILE A 79 -8.23 1.14 10.75
CA ILE A 79 -7.58 1.63 11.97
C ILE A 79 -8.61 1.99 13.05
N GLN A 80 -9.78 2.52 12.66
CA GLN A 80 -10.89 2.78 13.59
C GLN A 80 -11.50 1.50 14.19
N GLN A 81 -11.32 0.34 13.54
CA GLN A 81 -11.79 -0.94 14.09
C GLN A 81 -10.88 -1.46 15.20
N VAL A 82 -9.75 -0.80 15.51
CA VAL A 82 -8.95 -1.10 16.70
C VAL A 82 -9.80 -0.73 17.92
N PRO A 83 -10.36 -1.71 18.66
CA PRO A 83 -11.21 -1.42 19.80
C PRO A 83 -10.40 -0.80 20.92
N GLU A 84 -10.97 0.17 21.61
CA GLU A 84 -10.35 0.86 22.76
C GLU A 84 -10.12 -0.09 23.95
N ASP A 85 -10.89 -1.18 24.05
CA ASP A 85 -10.81 -2.16 25.14
C ASP A 85 -9.97 -3.40 24.78
N ASP A 86 -9.29 -3.99 25.77
CA ASP A 86 -8.43 -5.19 25.69
C ASP A 86 -9.17 -6.51 25.36
N GLN A 87 -10.38 -6.45 24.79
CA GLN A 87 -11.21 -7.63 24.48
C GLN A 87 -10.72 -8.51 23.32
N TYR A 88 -9.47 -8.40 22.88
CA TYR A 88 -8.90 -9.35 21.91
C TYR A 88 -8.66 -10.75 22.50
N ASP A 89 -8.76 -10.93 23.81
CA ASP A 89 -8.62 -12.24 24.47
C ASP A 89 -9.86 -13.14 24.34
N SER A 90 -11.03 -12.63 23.91
CA SER A 90 -12.30 -13.38 24.00
C SER A 90 -13.00 -13.66 22.66
N MET A 91 -12.78 -12.88 21.61
CA MET A 91 -13.55 -13.05 20.36
C MET A 91 -12.66 -13.25 19.12
N LYS A 92 -12.87 -14.40 18.48
CA LYS A 92 -12.47 -14.78 17.10
C LYS A 92 -11.03 -15.29 16.92
N ALA A 93 -10.77 -16.47 17.47
CA ALA A 93 -9.65 -17.34 17.11
C ALA A 93 -9.79 -17.94 15.68
N SER A 94 -9.88 -17.10 14.64
CA SER A 94 -9.66 -17.54 13.25
C SER A 94 -8.34 -17.02 12.66
N SER A 95 -7.73 -16.01 13.29
CA SER A 95 -6.49 -15.37 12.86
C SER A 95 -5.51 -15.30 14.03
N GLY A 96 -4.21 -15.46 13.75
CA GLY A 96 -3.15 -15.23 14.73
C GLY A 96 -3.14 -13.79 15.27
N ILE A 97 -2.39 -13.59 16.34
CA ILE A 97 -2.14 -12.28 16.97
C ILE A 97 -0.77 -11.77 16.53
N CYS A 98 -0.68 -10.50 16.18
CA CYS A 98 0.57 -9.79 15.97
C CYS A 98 0.84 -8.93 17.21
N ALA A 99 2.01 -9.12 17.81
CA ALA A 99 2.48 -8.33 18.95
C ALA A 99 3.34 -7.17 18.43
N ILE A 100 3.00 -5.96 18.85
CA ILE A 100 3.86 -4.78 18.68
C ILE A 100 4.81 -4.79 19.87
N LEU A 101 6.11 -4.93 19.58
CA LEU A 101 7.20 -5.04 20.55
C LEU A 101 7.72 -3.68 20.99
#